data_AF-A0A7L9C0R6-F1
#
_entry.id   AF-A0A7L9C0R6-F1
#
_cell.length_a   1.000
_cell.length_b   1.000
_cell.length_c   1.000
_cell.angle_alpha   90.00
_cell.angle_beta   90.00
_cell.angle_gamma   90.00
#
_symmetry.space_group_name_H-M   'P 1'
#
loop_
_entity.id
_entity.type
_entity.pdbx_description
1 polymer ?
#
loop_
_entity_poly.entity_id
_entity_poly.type
_entity_poly.pdbx_seq_one_letter_code
_entity_poly.pdbx_strand_id
1 'polypeptide(L)'
;MNRELEDPTGQSSCTLRSEQVFDPDRGYGILSMSIEQRCTQQAPVPMMRATGEYGQIDGYWWPVHFESENLRTGYRFVYQLEHAEFDRPEHPKSIGPDDLGMPPGAPVYHPDYVDKPGESPARYLGGGKVVSKSEWEQIKSDYDVHAVQEWIRACLAKGSGQFPTWWDDASGRFGLEGVEHKPDAWEAYVRRWILKRTDSRGQSLAEPLTEKQKTAAWAVLADCRKRAHPIVEKRAAELAEARKRLRENRQVIEELRSQSKASVSNNGKQGVGGTAANPAAGGASESAGGGPKPTAREDERLAQAMQASERWLAAAKELEKPDGRLAEIFEELKRRLDGLLTSVQRSDANVLPPPAVKPQSMRDGRPVPLPQRDPRRAPPAAPRP
;
A
#
# COMPACT_ATOMS: atom_id res chain seq x y z
N MET A 1 26.15 -19.55 13.35
CA MET A 1 27.36 -19.16 12.60
C MET A 1 27.63 -17.68 12.91
N ASN A 2 28.73 -17.33 13.57
CA ASN A 2 29.05 -15.93 13.86
C ASN A 2 29.76 -15.33 12.65
N ARG A 3 29.16 -14.33 12.00
CA ARG A 3 29.80 -13.60 10.90
C ARG A 3 30.05 -12.17 11.38
N GLU A 4 31.29 -11.87 11.74
CA GLU A 4 31.72 -10.53 12.10
C GLU A 4 31.97 -9.75 10.81
N LEU A 5 31.20 -8.67 10.62
CA LEU A 5 31.46 -7.66 9.61
C LEU A 5 32.24 -6.56 10.33
N GLU A 6 33.56 -6.54 10.17
CA GLU A 6 34.40 -5.50 10.77
C GLU A 6 34.36 -4.22 9.93
N ASP A 7 34.15 -3.09 10.60
CA ASP A 7 34.28 -1.75 10.03
C ASP A 7 35.75 -1.29 10.18
N PRO A 8 36.47 -1.02 9.07
CA PRO A 8 37.88 -0.64 9.11
C PRO A 8 38.15 0.77 9.66
N THR A 9 37.14 1.56 10.00
CA THR A 9 37.31 2.98 10.37
C THR A 9 37.53 3.24 11.87
N GLY A 10 37.42 2.22 12.73
CA GLY A 10 37.62 2.36 14.18
C GLY A 10 36.56 3.23 14.89
N GLN A 11 35.51 3.64 14.19
CA GLN A 11 34.30 4.21 14.78
C GLN A 11 33.42 3.06 15.28
N SER A 12 32.85 3.22 16.49
CA SER A 12 31.93 2.30 17.17
C SER A 12 31.41 1.15 16.30
N SER A 13 32.11 0.02 16.30
CA SER A 13 31.74 -1.11 15.46
C SER A 13 30.49 -1.77 16.04
N CYS A 14 29.44 -1.80 15.22
CA CYS A 14 28.24 -2.54 15.54
C CYS A 14 28.23 -3.82 14.70
N THR A 15 28.14 -4.98 15.35
CA THR A 15 27.99 -6.27 14.68
C THR A 15 26.55 -6.78 14.82
N LEU A 16 26.13 -7.60 13.85
CA LEU A 16 24.87 -8.33 13.94
C LEU A 16 25.17 -9.76 14.37
N ARG A 17 24.54 -10.21 15.44
CA ARG A 17 24.60 -11.60 15.90
C ARG A 17 23.28 -12.28 15.59
N SER A 18 23.36 -13.41 14.90
CA SER A 18 22.21 -14.27 14.59
C SER A 18 22.33 -15.56 15.39
N GLU A 19 21.29 -15.86 16.17
CA GLU A 19 21.10 -17.15 16.83
C GLU A 19 19.97 -17.89 16.11
N GLN A 20 20.18 -19.17 15.78
CA GLN A 20 19.27 -19.99 15.01
C GLN A 20 19.12 -21.36 15.67
N VAL A 21 17.89 -21.86 15.75
CA VAL A 21 17.58 -23.21 16.22
C VAL A 21 17.17 -24.05 15.02
N PHE A 22 17.84 -25.19 14.85
CA PHE A 22 17.61 -26.11 13.74
C PHE A 22 16.95 -27.40 14.22
N ASP A 23 16.08 -27.97 13.39
CA ASP A 23 15.50 -29.31 13.58
C ASP A 23 16.15 -30.32 12.61
N PRO A 24 17.06 -31.20 13.10
CA PRO A 24 17.75 -32.14 12.23
C PRO A 24 16.81 -33.18 11.60
N ASP A 25 15.69 -33.50 12.26
CA ASP A 25 14.73 -34.49 11.77
C ASP A 25 13.86 -33.92 10.63
N ARG A 26 13.85 -32.59 10.48
CA ARG A 26 13.15 -31.85 9.44
C ARG A 26 14.09 -31.25 8.40
N GLY A 27 15.15 -31.98 8.04
CA GLY A 27 16.11 -31.55 7.03
C GLY A 27 16.88 -30.28 7.42
N TYR A 28 17.12 -30.08 8.73
CA TYR A 28 17.73 -28.87 9.29
C TYR A 28 16.90 -27.59 9.05
N GLY A 29 15.57 -27.70 9.10
CA GLY A 29 14.69 -26.53 9.10
C GLY A 29 15.00 -25.58 10.27
N ILE A 30 15.02 -24.27 10.01
CA ILE A 30 15.20 -23.22 11.02
C ILE A 30 13.87 -23.01 11.76
N LEU A 31 13.75 -23.54 12.97
CA LEU A 31 12.54 -23.43 13.81
C LEU A 31 12.39 -22.02 14.40
N SER A 32 13.51 -21.41 14.76
CA SER A 32 13.52 -20.04 15.26
C SER A 32 14.83 -19.34 14.95
N MET A 33 14.76 -18.02 14.83
CA MET A 33 15.90 -17.15 14.62
C MET A 33 15.74 -15.87 15.43
N SER A 34 16.81 -15.40 16.05
CA SER A 34 16.86 -14.07 16.65
C SER A 34 18.10 -13.33 16.20
N ILE A 35 17.93 -12.06 15.84
CA ILE A 35 19.01 -11.17 15.45
C ILE A 35 19.11 -10.05 16.49
N GLU A 36 20.30 -9.82 17.00
CA GLU A 36 20.62 -8.69 17.87
C GLU A 36 21.78 -7.86 17.30
N GLN A 37 21.71 -6.55 17.50
CA GLN A 37 22.79 -5.63 17.18
C GLN A 37 23.64 -5.42 18.43
N ARG A 38 24.95 -5.64 18.32
CA ARG A 38 25.93 -5.43 19.39
C ARG A 38 26.86 -4.31 19.00
N CYS A 39 26.80 -3.19 19.72
CA CYS A 39 27.75 -2.10 19.55
C CYS A 39 28.69 -2.06 20.77
N THR A 40 29.97 -1.75 20.56
CA THR A 40 31.05 -1.88 21.57
C THR A 40 30.80 -1.15 22.90
N GLN A 41 29.86 -0.21 22.95
CA GLN A 41 29.56 0.64 24.10
C GLN A 41 28.07 0.66 24.49
N GLN A 42 27.26 -0.23 23.94
CA GLN A 42 25.82 -0.27 24.19
C GLN A 42 25.37 -1.68 24.54
N ALA A 43 24.30 -1.78 25.34
CA ALA A 43 23.63 -3.05 25.55
C ALA A 43 23.16 -3.62 24.20
N PRO A 44 23.20 -4.96 24.00
CA PRO A 44 22.66 -5.58 22.80
C PRO A 44 21.21 -5.14 22.56
N VAL A 45 20.93 -4.67 21.34
CA VAL A 45 19.61 -4.24 20.93
C VAL A 45 18.98 -5.38 20.12
N PRO A 46 17.88 -6.00 20.60
CA PRO A 46 17.21 -7.02 19.82
C PRO A 46 16.59 -6.38 18.57
N MET A 47 16.90 -6.95 17.40
CA MET A 47 16.50 -6.42 16.10
C MET A 47 15.34 -7.19 15.52
N MET A 48 15.42 -8.52 15.56
CA MET A 48 14.45 -9.39 14.90
C MET A 48 14.25 -10.67 15.68
N ARG A 49 13.04 -11.21 15.63
CA ARG A 49 12.74 -12.60 15.99
C ARG A 49 11.93 -13.23 14.87
N ALA A 50 12.13 -14.52 14.64
CA ALA A 50 11.34 -15.28 13.70
C ALA A 50 11.12 -16.71 14.20
N THR A 51 9.98 -17.29 13.83
CA THR A 51 9.64 -18.69 14.06
C THR A 51 9.12 -19.30 12.77
N GLY A 52 9.41 -20.58 12.55
CA GLY A 52 9.00 -21.30 11.34
C GLY A 52 8.40 -22.65 11.68
N GLU A 53 7.27 -22.96 11.05
CA GLU A 53 6.67 -24.29 11.01
C GLU A 53 6.96 -24.91 9.65
N TYR A 54 7.24 -26.22 9.67
CA TYR A 54 7.67 -26.96 8.48
C TYR A 54 6.70 -28.10 8.21
N GLY A 55 6.41 -28.30 6.93
CA GLY A 55 5.66 -29.44 6.42
C GLY A 55 6.49 -30.17 5.37
N GLN A 56 6.06 -31.38 5.02
CA GLN A 56 6.61 -32.11 3.88
C GLN A 56 5.84 -31.76 2.61
N ILE A 57 6.57 -31.39 1.55
CA ILE A 57 6.03 -31.06 0.24
C ILE A 57 6.90 -31.74 -0.80
N ASP A 58 6.32 -32.62 -1.62
CA ASP A 58 7.03 -33.44 -2.61
C ASP A 58 8.29 -34.15 -2.04
N GLY A 59 8.23 -34.57 -0.77
CA GLY A 59 9.33 -35.26 -0.08
C GLY A 59 10.39 -34.35 0.56
N TYR A 60 10.28 -33.04 0.40
CA TYR A 60 11.16 -32.04 1.01
C TYR A 60 10.52 -31.42 2.26
N TRP A 61 11.32 -31.22 3.31
CA TRP A 61 10.91 -30.40 4.44
C TRP A 61 11.02 -28.92 4.06
N TRP A 62 9.91 -28.20 4.11
CA TRP A 62 9.83 -26.80 3.69
C TRP A 62 9.02 -25.97 4.68
N PRO A 63 9.37 -24.68 4.91
CA PRO A 63 8.57 -23.82 5.78
C PRO A 63 7.18 -23.60 5.16
N VAL A 64 6.13 -23.97 5.91
CA VAL A 64 4.73 -23.81 5.50
C VAL A 64 4.07 -22.60 6.15
N HIS A 65 4.59 -22.19 7.30
CA HIS A 65 4.18 -20.99 8.00
C HIS A 65 5.41 -20.38 8.64
N PHE A 66 5.61 -19.08 8.50
CA PHE A 66 6.65 -18.41 9.26
C PHE A 66 6.22 -17.02 9.68
N GLU A 67 6.61 -16.67 10.89
CA GLU A 67 6.38 -15.35 11.44
C GLU A 67 7.72 -14.69 11.70
N SER A 68 7.83 -13.41 11.38
CA SER A 68 8.97 -12.60 11.78
C SER A 68 8.51 -11.27 12.35
N GLU A 69 9.20 -10.80 13.37
CA GLU A 69 8.95 -9.53 14.02
C GLU A 69 10.22 -8.71 14.02
N ASN A 70 10.15 -7.49 13.49
CA ASN A 70 11.18 -6.49 13.66
C ASN A 70 10.89 -5.69 14.93
N LEU A 71 11.68 -5.94 15.97
CA LEU A 71 11.46 -5.40 17.31
C LEU A 71 11.77 -3.91 17.41
N ARG A 72 12.47 -3.33 16.43
CA ARG A 72 12.71 -1.87 16.38
C ARG A 72 11.55 -1.10 15.77
N THR A 73 10.87 -1.69 14.80
CA THR A 73 9.77 -1.04 14.07
C THR A 73 8.39 -1.50 14.54
N GLY A 74 8.32 -2.61 15.27
CA GLY A 74 7.08 -3.27 15.67
C GLY A 74 6.37 -3.99 14.53
N TYR A 75 7.01 -4.13 13.36
CA TYR A 75 6.42 -4.84 12.22
C TYR A 75 6.45 -6.33 12.46
N ARG A 76 5.28 -6.95 12.34
CA ARG A 76 5.13 -8.41 12.26
C ARG A 76 4.77 -8.80 10.84
N PHE A 77 5.53 -9.71 10.28
CA PHE A 77 5.26 -10.38 9.03
C PHE A 77 4.79 -11.79 9.34
N VAL A 78 3.70 -12.20 8.72
CA VAL A 78 3.16 -13.55 8.80
C VAL A 78 3.04 -14.05 7.38
N TYR A 79 3.71 -15.15 7.09
CA TYR A 79 3.74 -15.76 5.78
C TYR A 79 3.12 -17.14 5.90
N GLN A 80 2.13 -17.38 5.04
CA GLN A 80 1.50 -18.67 4.90
C GLN A 80 1.81 -19.18 3.49
N LEU A 81 2.39 -20.37 3.41
CA LEU A 81 2.51 -21.08 2.14
C LEU A 81 1.15 -21.70 1.81
N GLU A 82 0.58 -21.29 0.69
CA GLU A 82 -0.68 -21.86 0.20
C GLU A 82 -0.44 -23.07 -0.70
N HIS A 83 0.58 -22.98 -1.56
CA HIS A 83 0.91 -24.02 -2.53
C HIS A 83 2.41 -23.98 -2.86
N ALA A 84 3.02 -25.15 -3.00
CA ALA A 84 4.37 -25.31 -3.53
C ALA A 84 4.49 -26.67 -4.21
N GLU A 85 5.33 -26.72 -5.24
CA GLU A 85 5.69 -27.93 -5.94
C GLU A 85 7.20 -27.90 -6.21
N PHE A 86 7.83 -29.07 -6.20
CA PHE A 86 9.27 -29.21 -6.44
C PHE A 86 9.52 -30.14 -7.63
N ASP A 87 10.60 -29.85 -8.38
CA ASP A 87 11.17 -30.73 -9.40
C ASP A 87 10.21 -31.25 -10.49
N ARG A 88 9.14 -30.52 -10.80
CA ARG A 88 8.27 -30.85 -11.93
C ARG A 88 9.02 -30.69 -13.26
N PRO A 89 8.77 -31.54 -14.28
CA PRO A 89 9.41 -31.41 -15.59
C PRO A 89 9.25 -30.04 -16.26
N GLU A 90 8.14 -29.36 -16.00
CA GLU A 90 7.79 -28.02 -16.49
C GLU A 90 8.46 -26.88 -15.72
N HIS A 91 9.06 -27.13 -14.55
CA HIS A 91 9.72 -26.08 -13.78
C HIS A 91 10.97 -25.57 -14.52
N PRO A 92 11.18 -24.25 -14.59
CA PRO A 92 12.39 -23.70 -15.18
C PRO A 92 13.60 -24.11 -14.33
N LYS A 93 14.62 -24.68 -14.99
CA LYS A 93 15.90 -25.05 -14.33
C LYS A 93 16.72 -23.84 -13.90
N SER A 94 16.48 -22.70 -14.55
CA SER A 94 17.09 -21.42 -14.24
C SER A 94 16.10 -20.31 -14.58
N ILE A 95 16.07 -19.27 -13.75
CA ILE A 95 15.37 -18.03 -14.05
C ILE A 95 16.45 -16.96 -14.26
N GLY A 96 16.59 -16.49 -15.48
CA GLY A 96 17.55 -15.47 -15.89
C GLY A 96 16.92 -14.11 -16.15
N PRO A 97 17.73 -13.10 -16.50
CA PRO A 97 17.24 -11.77 -16.86
C PRO A 97 16.22 -11.77 -18.01
N ASP A 98 16.38 -12.67 -18.99
CA ASP A 98 15.42 -12.83 -20.10
C ASP A 98 14.04 -13.28 -19.60
N ASP A 99 13.99 -14.26 -18.69
CA ASP A 99 12.73 -14.78 -18.12
C ASP A 99 12.01 -13.71 -17.28
N LEU A 100 12.78 -12.77 -16.73
CA LEU A 100 12.27 -11.60 -15.98
C LEU A 100 11.89 -10.43 -16.88
N GLY A 101 12.03 -10.55 -18.21
CA GLY A 101 11.75 -9.49 -19.17
C GLY A 101 12.65 -8.26 -18.98
N MET A 102 13.90 -8.46 -18.52
CA MET A 102 14.84 -7.36 -18.31
C MET A 102 15.35 -6.83 -19.67
N PRO A 103 15.24 -5.52 -19.95
CA PRO A 103 15.80 -4.96 -21.18
C PRO A 103 17.34 -4.86 -21.09
N PRO A 104 18.04 -4.79 -22.24
CA PRO A 104 19.45 -4.42 -22.26
C PRO A 104 19.71 -3.11 -21.50
N GLY A 105 20.80 -3.05 -20.73
CA GLY A 105 21.16 -1.98 -19.80
C GLY A 105 20.65 -2.18 -18.37
N ALA A 106 19.76 -3.13 -18.12
CA ALA A 106 19.24 -3.38 -16.78
C ALA A 106 20.37 -3.78 -15.81
N PRO A 107 20.38 -3.26 -14.56
CA PRO A 107 21.41 -3.58 -13.59
C PRO A 107 21.26 -5.01 -13.06
N VAL A 108 22.36 -5.75 -13.01
CA VAL A 108 22.42 -7.12 -12.49
C VAL A 108 23.63 -7.30 -11.57
N TYR A 109 23.44 -8.07 -10.49
CA TYR A 109 24.55 -8.52 -9.65
C TYR A 109 25.08 -9.83 -10.21
N HIS A 110 26.27 -9.77 -10.80
CA HIS A 110 26.91 -10.93 -11.42
C HIS A 110 28.23 -11.24 -10.71
N PRO A 111 28.54 -12.53 -10.43
CA PRO A 111 29.72 -12.92 -9.63
C PRO A 111 31.03 -12.31 -10.11
N ASP A 112 31.23 -12.21 -11.43
CA ASP A 112 32.46 -11.67 -12.02
C ASP A 112 32.71 -10.17 -11.75
N TYR A 113 31.69 -9.46 -11.24
CA TYR A 113 31.75 -8.01 -11.00
C TYR A 113 31.41 -7.61 -9.57
N VAL A 114 30.89 -8.52 -8.73
CA VAL A 114 30.40 -8.17 -7.38
C VAL A 114 31.51 -7.61 -6.48
N ASP A 115 32.73 -8.13 -6.60
CA ASP A 115 33.89 -7.72 -5.80
C ASP A 115 34.74 -6.65 -6.48
N LYS A 116 34.35 -6.15 -7.65
CA LYS A 116 35.09 -5.13 -8.40
C LYS A 116 34.56 -3.73 -8.05
N PRO A 117 35.32 -2.90 -7.32
CA PRO A 117 34.87 -1.56 -6.93
C PRO A 117 34.52 -0.72 -8.16
N GLY A 118 33.35 -0.09 -8.14
CA GLY A 118 32.87 0.76 -9.24
C GLY A 118 32.26 0.01 -10.44
N GLU A 119 32.42 -1.31 -10.53
CA GLU A 119 31.89 -2.12 -11.64
C GLU A 119 30.58 -2.83 -11.32
N SER A 120 30.20 -2.89 -10.04
CA SER A 120 28.92 -3.39 -9.56
C SER A 120 27.90 -2.25 -9.35
N PRO A 121 26.63 -2.39 -9.75
CA PRO A 121 26.07 -3.52 -10.50
C PRO A 121 26.51 -3.50 -11.98
N ALA A 122 26.68 -4.71 -12.53
CA ALA A 122 26.94 -4.95 -13.94
C ALA A 122 25.68 -4.72 -14.79
N ARG A 123 25.78 -4.82 -16.12
CA ARG A 123 24.73 -4.45 -17.06
C ARG A 123 24.37 -5.60 -17.99
N TYR A 124 23.08 -5.89 -18.07
CA TYR A 124 22.55 -6.95 -18.93
C TYR A 124 22.54 -6.51 -20.41
N LEU A 125 22.87 -7.39 -21.37
CA LEU A 125 22.84 -7.07 -22.80
C LEU A 125 21.83 -7.88 -23.62
N GLY A 126 21.09 -8.82 -23.02
CA GLY A 126 20.27 -9.79 -23.76
C GLY A 126 20.99 -11.12 -23.99
N GLY A 127 20.23 -12.20 -24.11
CA GLY A 127 20.75 -13.54 -24.38
C GLY A 127 21.75 -14.04 -23.33
N GLY A 128 21.49 -13.74 -22.05
CA GLY A 128 22.36 -14.12 -20.93
C GLY A 128 23.69 -13.38 -20.83
N LYS A 129 23.97 -12.38 -21.69
CA LYS A 129 25.23 -11.62 -21.66
C LYS A 129 25.19 -10.51 -20.62
N VAL A 130 26.28 -10.37 -19.87
CA VAL A 130 26.47 -9.35 -18.84
C VAL A 130 27.83 -8.68 -19.02
N VAL A 131 27.84 -7.36 -19.02
CA VAL A 131 29.05 -6.54 -19.15
C VAL A 131 29.27 -5.67 -17.92
N SER A 132 30.51 -5.23 -17.74
CA SER A 132 30.87 -4.31 -16.67
C SER A 132 30.12 -2.98 -16.79
N LYS A 133 30.07 -2.21 -15.70
CA LYS A 133 29.49 -0.86 -15.75
C LYS A 133 30.29 0.03 -16.70
N SER A 134 31.62 -0.05 -16.65
CA SER A 134 32.50 0.74 -17.52
C SER A 134 32.33 0.40 -19.00
N GLU A 135 32.20 -0.89 -19.34
CA GLU A 135 31.95 -1.33 -20.71
C GLU A 135 30.58 -0.88 -21.21
N TRP A 136 29.55 -0.99 -20.38
CA TRP A 136 28.23 -0.45 -20.71
C TRP A 136 28.28 1.04 -21.07
N GLU A 137 29.00 1.86 -20.30
CA GLU A 137 29.12 3.29 -20.60
C GLU A 137 29.75 3.56 -21.99
N GLN A 138 30.58 2.65 -22.49
CA GLN A 138 31.18 2.74 -23.83
C GLN A 138 30.22 2.33 -24.95
N ILE A 139 29.35 1.33 -24.70
CA ILE A 139 28.50 0.72 -25.75
C ILE A 139 27.01 1.12 -25.66
N LYS A 140 26.57 1.81 -24.59
CA LYS A 140 25.15 2.10 -24.34
C LYS A 140 24.47 2.91 -25.44
N SER A 141 25.23 3.64 -26.28
CA SER A 141 24.68 4.38 -27.43
C SER A 141 24.04 3.45 -28.47
N ASP A 142 24.44 2.18 -28.49
CA ASP A 142 23.97 1.19 -29.45
C ASP A 142 22.66 0.51 -29.01
N TYR A 143 22.15 0.88 -27.83
CA TYR A 143 20.99 0.28 -27.19
C TYR A 143 19.90 1.32 -26.91
N ASP A 144 18.66 0.85 -26.80
CA ASP A 144 17.54 1.69 -26.37
C ASP A 144 17.61 1.98 -24.86
N VAL A 145 18.29 3.08 -24.52
CA VAL A 145 18.42 3.54 -23.13
C VAL A 145 17.06 3.97 -22.55
N HIS A 146 16.08 4.32 -23.38
CA HIS A 146 14.75 4.70 -22.89
C HIS A 146 14.02 3.49 -22.32
N ALA A 147 14.09 2.33 -22.99
CA ALA A 147 13.47 1.09 -22.52
C ALA A 147 13.94 0.69 -21.10
N VAL A 148 15.24 0.77 -20.82
CA VAL A 148 15.77 0.49 -19.47
C VAL A 148 15.34 1.54 -18.45
N GLN A 149 15.26 2.83 -18.82
CA GLN A 149 14.79 3.87 -17.91
C GLN A 149 13.32 3.69 -17.55
N GLU A 150 12.48 3.31 -18.51
CA GLU A 150 11.08 2.98 -18.26
C GLU A 150 10.93 1.74 -17.39
N TRP A 151 11.72 0.69 -17.65
CA TRP A 151 11.73 -0.51 -16.83
C TRP A 151 12.16 -0.19 -15.39
N ILE A 152 13.23 0.58 -15.18
CA ILE A 152 13.66 1.03 -13.85
C ILE A 152 12.54 1.84 -13.19
N ARG A 153 11.89 2.76 -13.91
CA ARG A 153 10.77 3.55 -13.37
C ARG A 153 9.60 2.65 -12.97
N ALA A 154 9.27 1.65 -13.77
CA ALA A 154 8.21 0.68 -13.48
C ALA A 154 8.56 -0.18 -12.26
N CYS A 155 9.81 -0.64 -12.13
CA CYS A 155 10.29 -1.37 -10.95
C CYS A 155 10.27 -0.49 -9.69
N LEU A 156 10.73 0.76 -9.78
CA LEU A 156 10.67 1.70 -8.66
C LEU A 156 9.23 2.05 -8.27
N ALA A 157 8.33 2.18 -9.25
CA ALA A 157 6.91 2.35 -8.98
C ALA A 157 6.33 1.13 -8.23
N LYS A 158 6.81 -0.09 -8.51
CA LYS A 158 6.42 -1.29 -7.78
C LYS A 158 7.04 -1.40 -6.37
N GLY A 159 7.86 -0.44 -5.92
CA GLY A 159 8.52 -0.46 -4.60
C GLY A 159 9.58 -1.56 -4.45
N SER A 160 10.24 -1.63 -3.29
CA SER A 160 11.28 -2.65 -3.05
C SER A 160 10.72 -4.06 -2.86
N GLY A 161 9.40 -4.20 -2.65
CA GLY A 161 8.75 -5.45 -2.24
C GLY A 161 9.09 -5.90 -0.80
N GLN A 162 10.10 -5.31 -0.17
CA GLN A 162 10.48 -5.58 1.23
C GLN A 162 9.47 -4.99 2.22
N PHE A 163 8.82 -3.91 1.80
CA PHE A 163 7.70 -3.28 2.48
C PHE A 163 6.61 -3.04 1.44
N PRO A 164 5.34 -2.84 1.84
CA PRO A 164 4.31 -2.39 0.93
C PRO A 164 4.81 -1.17 0.13
N THR A 165 4.51 -1.12 -1.16
CA THR A 165 5.02 -0.13 -2.14
C THR A 165 4.90 1.34 -1.69
N TRP A 166 3.98 1.64 -0.78
CA TRP A 166 3.79 2.95 -0.16
C TRP A 166 4.85 3.35 0.88
N TRP A 167 5.70 2.43 1.34
CA TRP A 167 6.77 2.65 2.31
C TRP A 167 8.03 3.26 1.69
N ASP A 168 8.44 2.77 0.52
CA ASP A 168 9.66 3.24 -0.18
C ASP A 168 9.42 4.49 -1.03
N ASP A 169 8.16 4.92 -1.15
CA ASP A 169 7.84 6.08 -1.95
C ASP A 169 8.23 7.39 -1.23
N ALA A 170 9.36 7.96 -1.65
CA ALA A 170 9.84 9.25 -1.18
C ALA A 170 8.85 10.39 -1.46
N SER A 171 8.03 10.28 -2.52
CA SER A 171 7.10 11.33 -2.96
C SER A 171 5.90 11.51 -2.05
N GLY A 172 5.56 10.52 -1.24
CA GLY A 172 4.38 10.61 -0.39
C GLY A 172 3.06 10.25 -1.08
N ARG A 173 3.05 9.81 -2.34
CA ARG A 173 1.84 9.71 -3.20
C ARG A 173 1.46 8.29 -3.62
N PHE A 174 2.41 7.37 -3.68
CA PHE A 174 2.16 6.00 -4.07
C PHE A 174 1.24 5.29 -3.07
N GLY A 175 0.21 4.62 -3.57
CA GLY A 175 -0.83 3.98 -2.76
C GLY A 175 -1.82 4.93 -2.08
N LEU A 176 -1.73 6.24 -2.31
CA LEU A 176 -2.66 7.24 -1.76
C LEU A 176 -3.69 7.76 -2.77
N GLU A 177 -3.70 7.24 -4.00
CA GLU A 177 -4.68 7.65 -5.02
C GLU A 177 -6.11 7.36 -4.54
N GLY A 178 -6.91 8.41 -4.40
CA GLY A 178 -8.28 8.34 -3.88
C GLY A 178 -8.40 8.14 -2.37
N VAL A 179 -7.29 8.19 -1.61
CA VAL A 179 -7.32 8.14 -0.14
C VAL A 179 -8.01 9.37 0.44
N GLU A 180 -7.91 10.53 -0.21
CA GLU A 180 -8.60 11.76 0.16
C GLU A 180 -10.12 11.60 0.26
N HIS A 181 -10.69 10.58 -0.38
CA HIS A 181 -12.12 10.27 -0.37
C HIS A 181 -12.48 9.05 0.49
N LYS A 182 -11.53 8.48 1.24
CA LYS A 182 -11.70 7.25 2.04
C LYS A 182 -11.16 7.47 3.47
N PRO A 183 -11.99 7.95 4.41
CA PRO A 183 -11.58 8.23 5.79
C PRO A 183 -10.94 7.04 6.53
N ASP A 184 -11.34 5.81 6.19
CA ASP A 184 -10.74 4.60 6.75
C ASP A 184 -9.27 4.43 6.32
N ALA A 185 -8.91 4.89 5.12
CA ALA A 185 -7.55 4.86 4.62
C ALA A 185 -6.65 5.99 5.15
N TRP A 186 -7.20 7.01 5.82
CA TRP A 186 -6.42 8.14 6.34
C TRP A 186 -5.44 7.75 7.46
N GLU A 187 -5.69 6.64 8.15
CA GLU A 187 -4.75 6.09 9.11
C GLU A 187 -3.44 5.66 8.48
N ALA A 188 -3.49 5.05 7.30
CA ALA A 188 -2.27 4.71 6.56
C ALA A 188 -1.45 5.97 6.25
N TYR A 189 -2.13 7.07 5.91
CA TYR A 189 -1.47 8.37 5.69
C TYR A 189 -0.80 8.91 6.97
N VAL A 190 -1.48 8.87 8.12
CA VAL A 190 -0.93 9.38 9.39
C VAL A 190 0.21 8.52 9.89
N ARG A 191 0.09 7.19 9.80
CA ARG A 191 1.19 6.25 10.08
C ARG A 191 2.42 6.59 9.24
N ARG A 192 2.24 6.84 7.94
CA ARG A 192 3.32 7.25 7.03
C ARG A 192 3.95 8.59 7.43
N TRP A 193 3.13 9.58 7.76
CA TRP A 193 3.62 10.89 8.22
C TRP A 193 4.49 10.76 9.48
N ILE A 194 4.13 9.85 10.39
CA ILE A 194 4.93 9.53 11.59
C ILE A 194 6.23 8.82 11.19
N LEU A 195 6.14 7.75 10.40
CA LEU A 195 7.27 6.86 10.09
C LEU A 195 8.33 7.50 9.20
N LYS A 196 7.94 8.34 8.23
CA LYS A 196 8.88 9.12 7.38
C LYS A 196 9.82 10.01 8.22
N ARG A 197 9.43 10.33 9.46
CA ARG A 197 10.20 11.13 10.40
C ARG A 197 10.66 10.34 11.62
N THR A 198 10.67 9.02 11.53
CA THR A 198 11.13 8.14 12.60
C THR A 198 12.06 7.08 11.99
N ASP A 199 13.25 7.47 11.52
CA ASP A 199 14.18 6.51 10.92
C ASP A 199 15.05 5.81 11.98
N SER A 200 15.18 4.50 11.79
CA SER A 200 16.00 3.52 12.49
C SER A 200 17.43 3.35 11.89
N ARG A 201 17.78 4.05 10.81
CA ARG A 201 19.03 3.95 10.04
C ARG A 201 19.93 5.21 10.08
N GLY A 202 19.62 6.20 10.90
CA GLY A 202 20.52 7.34 11.14
C GLY A 202 20.72 8.30 9.96
N GLN A 203 19.90 8.21 8.91
CA GLN A 203 19.85 9.24 7.86
C GLN A 203 18.52 9.98 7.94
N SER A 204 18.50 10.97 8.82
CA SER A 204 17.39 11.91 8.96
C SER A 204 17.54 13.06 7.98
N LEU A 205 16.53 13.30 7.15
CA LEU A 205 16.29 14.62 6.51
C LEU A 205 15.47 15.56 7.44
N ALA A 206 14.96 15.08 8.58
CA ALA A 206 14.22 15.86 9.59
C ALA A 206 14.20 15.16 10.96
N GLU A 207 14.36 15.93 12.05
CA GLU A 207 14.41 15.43 13.45
C GLU A 207 13.28 14.42 13.79
N PRO A 208 13.57 13.38 14.60
CA PRO A 208 12.58 12.42 15.04
C PRO A 208 11.38 13.07 15.73
N LEU A 209 10.16 12.60 15.43
CA LEU A 209 8.97 13.07 16.15
C LEU A 209 9.00 12.65 17.61
N THR A 210 8.70 13.60 18.51
CA THR A 210 8.46 13.33 19.93
C THR A 210 7.19 12.48 20.12
N GLU A 211 7.10 11.72 21.22
CA GLU A 211 5.87 10.97 21.55
C GLU A 211 4.64 11.88 21.64
N LYS A 212 4.81 13.11 22.16
CA LYS A 212 3.74 14.12 22.19
C LYS A 212 3.24 14.47 20.78
N GLN A 213 4.12 14.61 19.80
CA GLN A 213 3.74 14.87 18.41
C GLN A 213 3.06 13.66 17.77
N LYS A 214 3.50 12.44 18.06
CA LYS A 214 2.84 11.21 17.60
C LYS A 214 1.41 11.12 18.15
N THR A 215 1.22 11.32 19.46
CA THR A 215 -0.11 11.36 20.09
C THR A 215 -0.99 12.47 19.48
N ALA A 216 -0.44 13.65 19.25
CA ALA A 216 -1.17 14.76 18.62
C ALA A 216 -1.59 14.43 17.18
N ALA A 217 -0.73 13.78 16.39
CA ALA A 217 -1.05 13.35 15.03
C ALA A 217 -2.24 12.38 15.00
N TRP A 218 -2.28 11.43 15.93
CA TRP A 218 -3.42 10.52 16.10
C TRP A 218 -4.70 11.24 16.53
N ALA A 219 -4.60 12.26 17.39
CA ALA A 219 -5.75 13.07 17.77
C ALA A 219 -6.31 13.88 16.58
N VAL A 220 -5.43 14.43 15.72
CA VAL A 220 -5.84 15.10 14.48
C VAL A 220 -6.58 14.12 13.56
N LEU A 221 -6.07 12.89 13.38
CA LEU A 221 -6.75 11.85 12.61
C LEU A 221 -8.16 11.58 13.12
N ALA A 222 -8.30 11.36 14.42
CA ALA A 222 -9.57 11.03 15.05
C ALA A 222 -10.60 12.15 14.83
N ASP A 223 -10.18 13.41 14.98
CA ASP A 223 -11.03 14.58 14.75
C ASP A 223 -11.47 14.71 13.27
N CYS A 224 -10.55 14.54 12.33
CA CYS A 224 -10.87 14.54 10.89
C CYS A 224 -11.82 13.39 10.53
N ARG A 225 -11.59 12.17 11.04
CA ARG A 225 -12.49 11.03 10.83
C ARG A 225 -13.88 11.30 11.38
N LYS A 226 -13.99 11.86 12.59
CA LYS A 226 -15.28 12.22 13.21
C LYS A 226 -16.12 13.15 12.32
N ARG A 227 -15.48 14.05 11.57
CA ARG A 227 -16.16 14.94 10.60
C ARG A 227 -16.50 14.26 9.29
N ALA A 228 -15.68 13.30 8.86
CA ALA A 228 -15.81 12.66 7.56
C ALA A 228 -16.80 11.48 7.55
N HIS A 229 -16.86 10.68 8.62
CA HIS A 229 -17.75 9.52 8.70
C HIS A 229 -19.23 9.84 8.46
N PRO A 230 -19.82 10.92 9.05
CA PRO A 230 -21.22 11.26 8.77
C PRO A 230 -21.50 11.52 7.28
N ILE A 231 -20.52 12.03 6.52
CA ILE A 231 -20.65 12.25 5.07
C ILE A 231 -20.69 10.91 4.34
N VAL A 232 -19.76 10.00 4.68
CA VAL A 232 -19.68 8.66 4.08
C VAL A 232 -20.94 7.84 4.40
N GLU A 233 -21.38 7.83 5.66
CA GLU A 233 -22.58 7.13 6.11
C GLU A 233 -23.84 7.64 5.40
N LYS A 234 -24.01 8.97 5.32
CA LYS A 234 -25.13 9.57 4.61
C LYS A 234 -25.15 9.18 3.13
N ARG A 235 -24.00 9.26 2.44
CA ARG A 235 -23.90 8.88 1.03
C ARG A 235 -24.13 7.39 0.82
N ALA A 236 -23.63 6.55 1.71
CA ALA A 236 -23.86 5.10 1.67
C ALA A 236 -25.36 4.77 1.82
N ALA A 237 -26.06 5.46 2.74
CA ALA A 237 -27.50 5.31 2.90
C ALA A 237 -28.29 5.79 1.67
N GLU A 238 -27.94 6.95 1.11
CA GLU A 238 -28.56 7.48 -0.13
C GLU A 238 -28.33 6.55 -1.32
N LEU A 239 -27.11 5.98 -1.45
CA LEU A 239 -26.77 5.03 -2.51
C LEU A 239 -27.54 3.72 -2.34
N ALA A 240 -27.70 3.24 -1.11
CA ALA A 240 -28.49 2.05 -0.81
C ALA A 240 -29.97 2.23 -1.18
N GLU A 241 -30.56 3.40 -0.87
CA GLU A 241 -31.93 3.74 -1.26
C GLU A 241 -32.06 3.87 -2.78
N ALA A 242 -31.14 4.57 -3.46
CA ALA A 242 -31.15 4.67 -4.92
C ALA A 242 -31.07 3.29 -5.60
N ARG A 243 -30.22 2.39 -5.10
CA ARG A 243 -30.11 1.01 -5.58
C ARG A 243 -31.36 0.18 -5.28
N LYS A 244 -32.03 0.42 -4.14
CA LYS A 244 -33.33 -0.19 -3.83
C LYS A 244 -34.40 0.25 -4.83
N ARG A 245 -34.53 1.56 -5.08
CA ARG A 245 -35.48 2.11 -6.05
C ARG A 245 -35.24 1.64 -7.48
N LEU A 246 -33.98 1.47 -7.89
CA LEU A 246 -33.63 0.87 -9.18
C LEU A 246 -34.13 -0.57 -9.30
N ARG A 247 -34.02 -1.38 -8.24
CA ARG A 247 -34.54 -2.76 -8.24
C ARG A 247 -36.06 -2.80 -8.30
N GLU A 248 -36.74 -1.97 -7.50
CA GLU A 248 -38.20 -1.83 -7.51
C GLU A 248 -38.71 -1.40 -8.90
N ASN A 249 -38.13 -0.35 -9.49
CA ASN A 249 -38.52 0.11 -10.83
C ASN A 249 -38.27 -0.94 -11.92
N ARG A 250 -37.17 -1.70 -11.81
CA ARG A 250 -36.90 -2.80 -12.75
C ARG A 250 -37.97 -3.88 -12.68
N GLN A 251 -38.47 -4.21 -11.49
CA GLN A 251 -39.57 -5.16 -11.32
C GLN A 251 -40.86 -4.63 -11.94
N VAL A 252 -41.21 -3.36 -11.69
CA VAL A 252 -42.40 -2.72 -12.29
C VAL A 252 -42.32 -2.69 -13.83
N ILE A 253 -41.16 -2.35 -14.39
CA ILE A 253 -40.94 -2.37 -15.85
C ILE A 253 -41.14 -3.78 -16.41
N GLU A 254 -40.63 -4.81 -15.74
CA GLU A 254 -40.77 -6.20 -16.19
C GLU A 254 -42.22 -6.72 -16.09
N GLU A 255 -42.93 -6.32 -15.02
CA GLU A 255 -44.35 -6.62 -14.85
C GLU A 255 -45.21 -5.97 -15.94
N LEU A 256 -45.00 -4.67 -16.20
CA LEU A 256 -45.71 -3.95 -17.28
C LEU A 256 -45.44 -4.58 -18.66
N ARG A 257 -44.19 -4.99 -18.93
CA ARG A 257 -43.84 -5.72 -20.16
C ARG A 257 -44.53 -7.08 -20.25
N SER A 258 -44.61 -7.80 -19.14
CA SER A 258 -45.25 -9.12 -19.08
C SER A 258 -46.77 -9.02 -19.28
N GLN A 259 -47.42 -8.04 -18.66
CA GLN A 259 -48.85 -7.75 -18.85
C GLN A 259 -49.15 -7.36 -20.30
N SER A 260 -48.32 -6.50 -20.92
CA SER A 260 -48.46 -6.13 -22.33
C SER A 260 -48.37 -7.34 -23.27
N LYS A 261 -47.42 -8.26 -23.04
CA LYS A 261 -47.28 -9.50 -23.83
C LYS A 261 -48.47 -10.46 -23.65
N ALA A 262 -49.00 -10.58 -22.44
CA ALA A 262 -50.16 -11.43 -22.15
C ALA A 262 -51.44 -10.93 -22.83
N SER A 263 -51.64 -9.60 -22.87
CA SER A 263 -52.78 -8.97 -23.55
C SER A 263 -52.77 -9.18 -25.07
N VAL A 264 -51.58 -9.25 -25.70
CA VAL A 264 -51.45 -9.56 -27.13
C VAL A 264 -51.72 -11.04 -27.43
N SER A 265 -51.38 -11.95 -26.50
CA SER A 265 -51.55 -13.40 -26.70
C SER A 265 -52.99 -13.89 -26.55
N ASN A 266 -53.80 -13.29 -25.67
CA ASN A 266 -55.20 -13.70 -25.46
C ASN A 266 -56.14 -13.34 -26.61
N ASN A 267 -55.79 -12.37 -27.47
CA ASN A 267 -56.61 -12.02 -28.64
C ASN A 267 -56.28 -12.82 -29.91
N GLY A 268 -55.21 -13.63 -29.91
CA GLY A 268 -54.86 -14.49 -31.05
C GLY A 268 -55.58 -15.84 -31.08
N LYS A 269 -56.38 -16.17 -30.05
CA LYS A 269 -57.01 -17.50 -29.88
C LYS A 269 -58.54 -17.54 -30.02
N GLN A 270 -59.17 -16.47 -30.48
CA GLN A 270 -60.57 -16.48 -30.92
C GLN A 270 -60.62 -16.32 -32.45
N GLY A 271 -60.42 -17.41 -33.19
CA GLY A 271 -60.51 -17.31 -34.64
C GLY A 271 -60.15 -18.53 -35.46
N VAL A 272 -60.34 -19.77 -35.00
CA VAL A 272 -60.40 -20.93 -35.92
C VAL A 272 -61.33 -22.01 -35.37
N GLY A 273 -62.44 -22.24 -36.08
CA GLY A 273 -63.32 -23.41 -35.99
C GLY A 273 -64.79 -23.00 -35.94
N GLY A 274 -65.63 -23.17 -36.96
CA GLY A 274 -65.49 -23.71 -38.30
C GLY A 274 -66.90 -23.87 -38.87
N THR A 275 -67.19 -23.30 -40.04
CA THR A 275 -68.40 -23.62 -40.81
C THR A 275 -68.06 -23.60 -42.29
N ALA A 276 -68.36 -24.72 -42.93
CA ALA A 276 -68.01 -25.04 -44.30
C ALA A 276 -69.01 -24.44 -45.32
N ALA A 277 -68.44 -24.10 -46.47
CA ALA A 277 -69.02 -24.08 -47.82
C ALA A 277 -70.21 -23.14 -48.14
N ASN A 278 -69.91 -22.05 -48.86
CA ASN A 278 -70.41 -21.83 -50.23
C ASN A 278 -69.65 -20.69 -50.95
N PRO A 279 -69.47 -20.71 -52.28
CA PRO A 279 -68.74 -19.69 -53.02
C PRO A 279 -69.69 -18.79 -53.84
N ALA A 280 -69.63 -17.48 -53.65
CA ALA A 280 -70.03 -16.52 -54.67
C ALA A 280 -69.60 -15.09 -54.30
N ALA A 281 -69.08 -14.41 -55.32
CA ALA A 281 -69.04 -12.95 -55.50
C ALA A 281 -68.15 -12.11 -54.57
N GLY A 282 -67.14 -11.49 -55.20
CA GLY A 282 -66.95 -10.04 -55.24
C GLY A 282 -67.00 -9.25 -53.93
N GLY A 283 -65.87 -8.64 -53.58
CA GLY A 283 -65.84 -7.54 -52.63
C GLY A 283 -64.46 -7.35 -52.03
N ALA A 284 -63.80 -6.27 -52.42
CA ALA A 284 -62.67 -5.74 -51.69
C ALA A 284 -63.10 -5.53 -50.22
N SER A 285 -62.35 -6.11 -49.28
CA SER A 285 -62.52 -5.83 -47.86
C SER A 285 -61.13 -5.70 -47.26
N GLU A 286 -60.72 -4.44 -47.06
CA GLU A 286 -59.63 -4.07 -46.17
C GLU A 286 -59.94 -4.60 -44.77
N SER A 287 -59.37 -5.75 -44.41
CA SER A 287 -59.45 -6.21 -43.02
C SER A 287 -58.45 -5.40 -42.19
N ALA A 288 -58.92 -4.27 -41.67
CA ALA A 288 -58.31 -3.55 -40.56
C ALA A 288 -58.36 -4.45 -39.31
N GLY A 289 -57.41 -5.38 -39.21
CA GLY A 289 -57.14 -6.18 -38.03
C GLY A 289 -56.46 -5.32 -36.95
N GLY A 290 -57.19 -4.34 -36.42
CA GLY A 290 -56.78 -3.55 -35.26
C GLY A 290 -56.95 -4.38 -34.00
N GLY A 291 -55.97 -5.24 -33.69
CA GLY A 291 -55.83 -5.75 -32.32
C GLY A 291 -55.77 -4.56 -31.35
N PRO A 292 -56.34 -4.66 -30.13
CA PRO A 292 -56.34 -3.55 -29.20
C PRO A 292 -54.89 -3.17 -28.93
N LYS A 293 -54.54 -1.94 -29.35
CA LYS A 293 -53.28 -1.32 -28.98
C LYS A 293 -53.19 -1.36 -27.45
N PRO A 294 -51.97 -1.52 -26.88
CA PRO A 294 -51.74 -1.24 -25.47
C PRO A 294 -52.46 0.07 -25.15
N THR A 295 -53.20 0.08 -24.04
CA THR A 295 -53.98 1.28 -23.73
C THR A 295 -52.98 2.43 -23.58
N ALA A 296 -53.26 3.62 -24.11
CA ALA A 296 -52.32 4.76 -24.02
C ALA A 296 -51.82 5.02 -22.58
N ARG A 297 -52.61 4.57 -21.60
CA ARG A 297 -52.32 4.59 -20.16
C ARG A 297 -51.23 3.59 -19.70
N GLU A 298 -51.11 2.43 -20.32
CA GLU A 298 -50.05 1.43 -20.03
C GLU A 298 -48.70 1.88 -20.61
N ASP A 299 -48.72 2.40 -21.84
CA ASP A 299 -47.53 2.97 -22.47
C ASP A 299 -47.01 4.20 -21.70
N GLU A 300 -47.92 5.05 -21.20
CA GLU A 300 -47.58 6.17 -20.33
C GLU A 300 -46.96 5.72 -19.01
N ARG A 301 -47.51 4.68 -18.37
CA ARG A 301 -46.95 4.10 -17.13
C ARG A 301 -45.57 3.50 -17.33
N LEU A 302 -45.35 2.80 -18.45
CA LEU A 302 -44.04 2.24 -18.79
C LEU A 302 -43.01 3.35 -19.04
N ALA A 303 -43.38 4.40 -19.78
CA ALA A 303 -42.53 5.56 -20.01
C ALA A 303 -42.15 6.26 -18.69
N GLN A 304 -43.13 6.46 -17.78
CA GLN A 304 -42.88 7.04 -16.46
C GLN A 304 -41.94 6.17 -15.61
N ALA A 305 -42.13 4.84 -15.62
CA ALA A 305 -41.28 3.90 -14.87
C ALA A 305 -39.84 3.89 -15.42
N MET A 306 -39.66 3.93 -16.74
CA MET A 306 -38.34 4.03 -17.38
C MET A 306 -37.66 5.35 -17.05
N GLN A 307 -38.37 6.48 -17.15
CA GLN A 307 -37.83 7.79 -16.79
C GLN A 307 -37.44 7.86 -15.30
N ALA A 308 -38.23 7.26 -14.41
CA ALA A 308 -37.89 7.15 -12.99
C ALA A 308 -36.63 6.30 -12.79
N SER A 309 -36.50 5.17 -13.50
CA SER A 309 -35.29 4.33 -13.46
C SER A 309 -34.04 5.09 -13.92
N GLU A 310 -34.13 5.88 -14.98
CA GLU A 310 -33.01 6.71 -15.46
C GLU A 310 -32.59 7.76 -14.43
N ARG A 311 -33.55 8.43 -13.78
CA ARG A 311 -33.28 9.40 -12.71
C ARG A 311 -32.54 8.75 -11.53
N TRP A 312 -32.99 7.57 -11.09
CA TRP A 312 -32.31 6.85 -10.00
C TRP A 312 -30.94 6.33 -10.40
N LEU A 313 -30.74 5.95 -11.66
CA LEU A 313 -29.44 5.53 -12.17
C LEU A 313 -28.46 6.71 -12.21
N ALA A 314 -28.92 7.88 -12.66
CA ALA A 314 -28.13 9.11 -12.63
C ALA A 314 -27.77 9.50 -11.18
N ALA A 315 -28.74 9.46 -10.26
CA ALA A 315 -28.49 9.74 -8.85
C ALA A 315 -27.46 8.78 -8.23
N ALA A 316 -27.55 7.48 -8.50
CA ALA A 316 -26.57 6.51 -8.03
C ALA A 316 -25.16 6.78 -8.58
N LYS A 317 -25.04 7.12 -9.87
CA LYS A 317 -23.75 7.49 -10.48
C LYS A 317 -23.15 8.76 -9.87
N GLU A 318 -23.97 9.77 -9.57
CA GLU A 318 -23.50 10.98 -8.86
C GLU A 318 -23.05 10.68 -7.43
N LEU A 319 -23.74 9.76 -6.74
CA LEU A 319 -23.38 9.34 -5.39
C LEU A 319 -22.08 8.52 -5.33
N GLU A 320 -21.75 7.81 -6.41
CA GLU A 320 -20.48 7.08 -6.57
C GLU A 320 -19.29 7.99 -6.88
N LYS A 321 -19.52 9.23 -7.33
CA LYS A 321 -18.43 10.20 -7.53
C LYS A 321 -17.80 10.60 -6.19
N PRO A 322 -16.50 10.94 -6.19
CA PRO A 322 -15.85 11.41 -4.98
C PRO A 322 -16.48 12.70 -4.42
N ASP A 323 -16.69 12.77 -3.10
CA ASP A 323 -17.22 13.96 -2.44
C ASP A 323 -16.09 14.96 -2.16
N GLY A 324 -16.19 16.18 -2.71
CA GLY A 324 -15.19 17.23 -2.53
C GLY A 324 -14.96 17.62 -1.07
N ARG A 325 -15.98 17.49 -0.20
CA ARG A 325 -15.84 17.79 1.23
C ARG A 325 -14.90 16.81 1.93
N LEU A 326 -14.82 15.56 1.47
CA LEU A 326 -13.87 14.59 2.01
C LEU A 326 -12.44 15.00 1.67
N ALA A 327 -12.20 15.48 0.44
CA ALA A 327 -10.89 16.01 0.05
C ALA A 327 -10.50 17.26 0.85
N GLU A 328 -11.44 18.16 1.12
CA GLU A 328 -11.20 19.34 1.98
C GLU A 328 -10.80 18.95 3.41
N ILE A 329 -11.50 17.98 4.01
CA ILE A 329 -11.14 17.47 5.35
C ILE A 329 -9.77 16.79 5.32
N PHE A 330 -9.45 16.08 4.23
CA PHE A 330 -8.14 15.45 4.07
C PHE A 330 -7.01 16.49 3.92
N GLU A 331 -7.20 17.56 3.16
CA GLU A 331 -6.23 18.66 3.08
C GLU A 331 -6.06 19.38 4.43
N GLU A 332 -7.13 19.48 5.23
CA GLU A 332 -7.04 19.95 6.61
C GLU A 332 -6.24 19.02 7.51
N LEU A 333 -6.42 17.70 7.38
CA LEU A 333 -5.58 16.70 8.05
C LEU A 333 -4.10 16.93 7.72
N LYS A 334 -3.74 17.06 6.43
CA LYS A 334 -2.34 17.33 6.01
C LYS A 334 -1.79 18.59 6.66
N ARG A 335 -2.50 19.71 6.52
CA ARG A 335 -2.10 21.02 7.06
C ARG A 335 -1.92 20.99 8.58
N ARG A 336 -2.81 20.31 9.31
CA ARG A 336 -2.71 20.19 10.78
C ARG A 336 -1.53 19.33 11.21
N LEU A 337 -1.26 18.24 10.50
CA LEU A 337 -0.08 17.42 10.74
C LEU A 337 1.20 18.24 10.51
N ASP A 338 1.31 18.98 9.41
CA ASP A 338 2.48 19.82 9.15
C ASP A 338 2.64 20.95 10.19
N GLY A 339 1.53 21.47 10.73
CA GLY A 339 1.54 22.42 11.85
C GLY A 339 2.15 21.86 13.15
N LEU A 340 2.11 20.55 13.38
CA LEU A 340 2.74 19.93 14.55
C LEU A 340 4.27 20.04 14.53
N LEU A 341 4.86 20.27 13.36
CA LEU A 341 6.30 20.43 13.19
C LEU A 341 6.76 21.84 13.53
N THR A 342 6.01 22.83 13.06
CA THR A 342 6.36 24.25 13.23
C THR A 342 6.13 24.74 14.65
N SER A 343 5.27 24.07 15.42
CA SER A 343 5.03 24.41 16.84
C SER A 343 6.24 24.13 17.74
N VAL A 344 7.08 23.13 17.42
CA VAL A 344 8.27 22.78 18.22
C VAL A 344 9.42 23.74 17.96
N GLN A 345 9.64 24.15 16.70
CA GLN A 345 10.64 25.16 16.36
C GLN A 345 10.41 26.50 17.07
N ARG A 346 9.15 26.86 17.35
CA ARG A 346 8.82 28.06 18.15
C ARG A 346 8.99 27.88 19.67
N SER A 347 8.87 26.64 20.15
CA SER A 347 9.06 26.30 21.56
C SER A 347 10.53 26.37 21.93
N ASP A 348 11.41 25.84 21.06
CA ASP A 348 12.85 25.82 21.28
C ASP A 348 13.52 27.17 21.01
N ALA A 349 12.98 27.98 20.08
CA ALA A 349 13.46 29.36 19.86
C ALA A 349 13.19 30.31 21.05
N ASN A 350 12.28 29.95 21.97
CA ASN A 350 12.00 30.72 23.19
C ASN A 350 12.79 30.22 24.41
N VAL A 351 13.60 29.17 24.27
CA VAL A 351 14.62 28.83 25.26
C VAL A 351 15.80 29.77 25.01
N LEU A 352 15.90 30.83 25.81
CA LEU A 352 17.07 31.70 25.84
C LEU A 352 18.33 30.83 25.83
N PRO A 353 19.32 31.09 24.94
CA PRO A 353 20.57 30.38 25.00
C PRO A 353 21.13 30.48 26.43
N PRO A 354 21.70 29.40 26.99
CA PRO A 354 22.31 29.46 28.31
C PRO A 354 23.29 30.65 28.31
N PRO A 355 23.33 31.44 29.41
CA PRO A 355 24.14 32.65 29.45
C PRO A 355 25.55 32.31 29.01
N ALA A 356 26.05 33.05 28.01
CA ALA A 356 27.35 32.83 27.43
C ALA A 356 28.36 32.64 28.57
N VAL A 357 28.92 31.43 28.66
CA VAL A 357 30.00 31.14 29.61
C VAL A 357 31.11 32.10 29.21
N LYS A 358 31.40 33.07 30.09
CA LYS A 358 32.48 34.04 29.88
C LYS A 358 33.72 33.25 29.47
N PRO A 359 34.41 33.63 28.38
CA PRO A 359 35.62 32.95 27.97
C PRO A 359 36.57 32.88 29.17
N GLN A 360 36.97 31.67 29.54
CA GLN A 360 37.99 31.48 30.56
C GLN A 360 39.20 32.30 30.13
N SER A 361 39.60 33.23 31.00
CA SER A 361 40.82 34.02 30.85
C SER A 361 41.99 33.08 30.59
N MET A 362 42.50 33.08 29.37
CA MET A 362 43.76 32.44 29.03
C MET A 362 44.88 33.33 29.56
N ARG A 363 45.43 32.97 30.71
CA ARG A 363 46.75 33.45 31.14
C ARG A 363 47.79 32.45 30.64
N ASP A 364 48.66 32.89 29.76
CA ASP A 364 49.88 32.18 29.33
C ASP A 364 49.71 30.86 28.54
N GLY A 365 48.64 30.73 27.75
CA GLY A 365 48.55 29.71 26.70
C GLY A 365 48.51 28.25 27.17
N ARG A 366 48.14 27.99 28.43
CA ARG A 366 47.91 26.64 28.95
C ARG A 366 46.51 26.53 29.57
N PRO A 367 45.73 25.46 29.27
CA PRO A 367 44.45 25.24 29.91
C PRO A 367 44.62 25.04 31.42
N VAL A 368 43.86 25.80 32.22
CA VAL A 368 43.80 25.63 33.67
C VAL A 368 43.12 24.29 33.96
N PRO A 369 43.76 23.35 34.68
CA PRO A 369 43.12 22.07 35.01
C PRO A 369 41.90 22.31 35.89
N LEU A 370 40.77 21.69 35.51
CA LEU A 370 39.55 21.69 36.30
C LEU A 370 39.83 21.08 37.68
N PRO A 371 39.24 21.61 38.77
CA PRO A 371 39.36 21.02 40.09
C PRO A 371 38.80 19.59 40.05
N GLN A 372 39.65 18.61 40.34
CA GLN A 372 39.22 17.22 40.47
C GLN A 372 38.20 17.13 41.60
N ARG A 373 36.99 16.65 41.29
CA ARG A 373 35.98 16.31 42.28
C ARG A 373 36.50 15.17 43.13
N ASP A 374 36.60 15.40 44.44
CA ASP A 374 36.90 14.37 45.43
C ASP A 374 35.81 13.28 45.39
N PRO A 375 36.15 12.02 45.05
CA PRO A 375 35.17 10.93 44.95
C PRO A 375 34.52 10.56 46.30
N ARG A 376 34.94 11.15 47.42
CA ARG A 376 34.34 10.90 48.75
C ARG A 376 33.17 11.83 49.10
N ARG A 377 32.83 12.80 48.24
CA ARG A 377 31.74 13.75 48.52
C ARG A 377 30.41 13.20 47.99
N ALA A 378 29.66 12.52 48.86
CA ALA A 378 28.29 12.12 48.57
C ALA A 378 27.42 13.36 48.25
N PRO A 379 26.54 13.30 47.23
CA PRO A 379 25.63 14.40 46.92
C PRO A 379 24.58 14.57 48.04
N PRO A 380 24.12 15.80 48.31
CA PRO A 380 23.08 16.05 49.30
C PRO A 380 21.78 15.34 48.91
N ALA A 381 21.11 14.76 49.89
CA ALA A 381 19.83 14.06 49.71
C ALA A 381 18.76 15.04 49.19
N ALA A 382 18.02 14.61 48.17
CA ALA A 382 16.89 15.36 47.65
C ALA A 382 15.78 15.51 48.72
N PRO A 383 15.09 16.66 48.79
CA PRO A 383 13.94 16.81 49.67
C PRO A 383 12.80 15.89 49.21
N ARG A 384 12.20 15.21 50.18
CA ARG A 384 11.02 14.33 50.03
C ARG A 384 9.74 15.18 49.87
N PRO A 385 8.68 14.62 49.24
CA PRO A 385 7.61 15.37 48.58
C PRO A 385 6.77 16.27 49.49
#